data_AF-A0A818BQY1-F1
#
_entry.id   AF-A0A818BQY1-F1
#
_cell.length_a   1.000
_cell.length_b   1.000
_cell.length_c   1.000
_cell.angle_alpha   90.00
_cell.angle_beta   90.00
_cell.angle_gamma   90.00
#
_symmetry.space_group_name_H-M   'P 1'
#
loop_
_entity.id
_entity.type
_entity.pdbx_description
1 polymer ?
#
loop_
_entity_poly.entity_id
_entity_poly.type
_entity_poly.pdbx_seq_one_letter_code
_entity_poly.pdbx_strand_id
1 'polypeptide(L)' 'MNSSRIPVYTSHGPSETSVKNMVHFMQCGRSNQFQAYNYGSPEKNELHYNQTSPPLYSIRPMTVPTALF' A
#
# COMPACT_ATOMS: atom_id res chain seq x y z
N MET A 1 13.11 -15.54 15.89
CA MET A 1 14.03 -15.21 14.78
C MET A 1 15.26 -16.09 14.89
N ASN A 2 15.71 -16.73 13.82
CA ASN A 2 16.93 -17.54 13.85
C ASN A 2 18.16 -16.62 13.70
N SER A 3 18.85 -16.32 14.81
CA SER A 3 19.98 -15.38 14.82
C SER A 3 21.17 -15.83 13.96
N SER A 4 21.40 -17.15 13.82
CA SER A 4 22.46 -17.70 12.97
C SER A 4 22.23 -17.44 11.47
N ARG A 5 21.01 -17.07 11.07
CA ARG A 5 20.61 -16.83 9.68
C ARG A 5 20.54 -15.35 9.30
N ILE A 6 20.84 -14.42 10.22
CA ILE A 6 20.83 -12.97 9.97
C ILE A 6 21.54 -12.58 8.67
N PRO A 7 22.75 -13.07 8.35
CA PRO A 7 23.45 -12.68 7.13
C PRO A 7 22.68 -12.99 5.84
N VAL A 8 21.89 -14.08 5.84
CA VAL A 8 21.06 -14.46 4.69
C VAL A 8 19.81 -13.59 4.58
N TYR A 9 19.20 -13.20 5.70
CA TYR A 9 18.06 -12.29 5.67
C TYR A 9 18.48 -10.90 5.15
N THR A 10 19.63 -10.39 5.60
CA THR A 10 20.14 -9.08 5.19
C THR A 10 20.71 -9.05 3.78
N SER A 11 21.15 -10.19 3.24
CA SER A 11 21.65 -10.25 1.85
C SER A 11 20.52 -10.28 0.81
N HIS A 12 19.30 -10.67 1.21
CA HIS A 12 18.15 -10.75 0.31
C HIS A 12 17.09 -9.67 0.56
N GLY A 13 17.17 -9.00 1.71
CA GLY A 13 16.20 -8.01 2.15
C GLY A 13 16.84 -6.71 2.63
N PRO A 14 16.21 -5.55 2.40
CA PRO A 14 14.93 -5.38 1.71
C PRO A 14 15.06 -5.60 0.19
N SER A 15 14.04 -6.21 -0.41
CA SER A 15 13.88 -6.17 -1.86
C SER A 15 13.39 -4.79 -2.28
N GLU A 16 13.78 -4.36 -3.48
CA GLU A 16 13.56 -2.99 -3.94
C GLU A 16 12.08 -2.66 -4.09
N THR A 17 11.72 -1.39 -3.83
CA THR A 17 10.38 -0.84 -4.04
C THR A 17 10.47 0.63 -4.44
N SER A 18 9.39 1.19 -4.99
CA SER A 18 9.36 2.59 -5.41
C SER A 18 9.12 3.55 -4.24
N VAL A 19 9.63 4.77 -4.35
CA VAL A 19 9.31 5.87 -3.41
C VAL A 19 7.80 6.12 -3.35
N LYS A 20 7.10 6.00 -4.49
CA LYS A 20 5.64 6.15 -4.56
C LYS A 20 4.93 5.13 -3.66
N ASN A 21 5.40 3.88 -3.64
CA ASN A 21 4.85 2.84 -2.77
C ASN A 21 5.05 3.21 -1.29
N MET A 22 6.24 3.67 -0.91
CA MET A 22 6.50 4.09 0.48
C MET A 22 5.64 5.30 0.90
N VAL A 23 5.44 6.27 0.00
CA VAL A 23 4.53 7.40 0.23
C VAL A 23 3.09 6.93 0.37
N HIS A 24 2.67 5.92 -0.41
CA HIS A 24 1.33 5.35 -0.31
C HIS A 24 1.07 4.75 1.08
N PHE A 25 2.01 3.97 1.61
CA PHE A 25 1.93 3.42 2.96
C PHE A 25 1.80 4.53 4.01
N MET A 26 2.55 5.63 3.88
CA MET A 26 2.41 6.79 4.76
C MET A 26 1.03 7.46 4.65
N GLN A 27 0.46 7.55 3.44
CA GLN A 27 -0.89 8.09 3.23
C GLN A 27 -1.93 7.24 3.95
N CYS A 28 -1.88 5.91 3.78
CA CYS A 28 -2.80 4.98 4.45
C CYS A 28 -2.73 5.11 5.98
N GLY A 29 -1.51 5.22 6.53
CA GLY A 29 -1.31 5.42 7.98
C GLY A 29 -1.85 6.75 8.50
N ARG A 30 -1.73 7.84 7.71
CA ARG A 30 -2.22 9.17 8.10
C ARG A 30 -3.74 9.33 7.95
N SER A 31 -4.32 8.78 6.89
CA SER A 31 -5.77 8.89 6.66
C SER A 31 -6.58 7.84 7.41
N ASN A 32 -5.94 6.77 7.90
CA ASN A 32 -6.61 5.60 8.47
C ASN A 32 -7.65 5.00 7.52
N GLN A 33 -7.37 5.04 6.21
CA GLN A 33 -8.26 4.58 5.16
C GLN A 33 -7.52 3.62 4.24
N PHE A 34 -8.20 2.54 3.87
CA PHE A 34 -7.75 1.66 2.80
C PHE A 34 -8.30 2.20 1.46
N GLN A 35 -7.44 2.88 0.71
CA GLN A 35 -7.80 3.60 -0.52
C GLN A 35 -6.65 3.58 -1.53
N ALA A 36 -6.93 4.04 -2.75
CA ALA A 36 -5.90 4.24 -3.76
C ALA A 36 -4.92 5.38 -3.41
N TYR A 37 -3.82 5.48 -4.15
CA TYR A 37 -2.80 6.52 -3.96
C TYR A 37 -3.38 7.92 -4.15
N ASN A 38 -3.17 8.82 -3.18
CA ASN A 38 -3.55 10.22 -3.35
C ASN A 38 -2.44 10.98 -4.08
N TYR A 39 -2.74 11.53 -5.25
CA TYR A 39 -1.77 12.29 -6.06
C TYR A 39 -1.53 13.73 -5.58
N GLY A 40 -2.17 14.13 -4.47
CA GLY A 40 -1.90 15.39 -3.78
C GLY A 40 -2.69 16.59 -4.30
N SER A 41 -3.44 16.45 -5.39
CA SER A 41 -4.42 17.46 -5.83
C SER A 41 -5.65 16.82 -6.49
N PRO A 42 -6.82 17.48 -6.45
CA PRO A 42 -8.03 17.03 -7.12
C PRO A 42 -7.84 16.71 -8.60
N GLU A 43 -7.13 17.58 -9.33
CA GLU A 43 -6.91 17.45 -10.77
C GLU A 43 -6.06 16.22 -11.09
N LYS A 44 -5.01 15.97 -10.28
CA LYS A 44 -4.18 14.78 -10.47
C LYS A 44 -4.94 13.50 -10.13
N ASN A 45 -5.77 13.51 -9.09
CA ASN A 45 -6.62 12.36 -8.80
C ASN A 45 -7.63 12.12 -9.93
N GLU A 46 -8.20 13.18 -10.51
CA GLU A 46 -9.14 13.08 -11.63
C GLU A 46 -8.48 12.47 -12.87
N LEU A 47 -7.24 12.87 -13.20
CA LEU A 47 -6.46 12.26 -14.28
C LEU A 47 -6.23 10.75 -14.10
N HIS A 48 -6.27 10.24 -12.88
CA HIS A 48 -6.03 8.83 -12.58
C HIS A 48 -7.30 8.02 -12.30
N TYR A 49 -8.34 8.66 -11.76
CA TYR A 49 -9.51 7.97 -11.20
C TYR A 49 -10.84 8.47 -11.77
N ASN A 50 -10.85 9.53 -12.58
CA ASN A 50 -12.07 10.25 -12.99
C ASN A 50 -12.90 10.75 -11.79
N GLN A 51 -12.24 10.98 -10.66
CA GLN A 51 -12.81 11.54 -9.43
C GLN A 51 -11.74 12.33 -8.67
N THR A 52 -12.15 13.35 -7.93
CA THR A 52 -11.25 14.30 -7.25
C THR A 52 -10.58 13.74 -6.00
N SER A 53 -11.13 12.67 -5.42
CA SER A 53 -10.59 11.95 -4.28
C SER A 53 -10.14 10.53 -4.69
N PRO A 54 -9.17 9.91 -4.01
CA PRO A 54 -8.84 8.52 -4.27
C PRO A 54 -10.01 7.58 -3.87
N PRO A 55 -10.33 6.56 -4.67
CA PRO A 55 -11.38 5.60 -4.34
C PRO A 55 -11.01 4.74 -3.12
N LEU A 56 -12.00 4.47 -2.27
CA LEU A 56 -11.89 3.57 -1.12
C LEU A 56 -12.03 2.12 -1.58
N TYR A 57 -11.21 1.23 -1.01
CA TYR A 57 -11.32 -0.21 -1.23
C TYR A 57 -12.18 -0.83 -0.12
N SER A 58 -13.36 -1.32 -0.48
CA SER A 58 -14.19 -2.11 0.42
C SER A 58 -13.78 -3.58 0.36
N ILE A 59 -13.44 -4.17 1.51
CA ILE A 59 -13.14 -5.60 1.62
C ILE A 59 -14.42 -6.44 1.69
N ARG A 60 -15.56 -5.84 2.06
CA ARG A 60 -16.85 -6.54 2.21
C ARG A 60 -17.29 -7.38 1.00
N PRO A 61 -17.17 -6.91 -0.25
CA PRO A 61 -17.57 -7.70 -1.43
C PRO A 61 -16.52 -8.76 -1.84
N MET A 62 -15.40 -8.90 -1.14
CA MET A 62 -14.38 -9.91 -1.47
C MET A 62 -14.91 -11.31 -1.15
N THR A 63 -15.19 -12.11 -2.18
CA THR A 63 -15.76 -13.47 -2.04
C THR A 63 -14.71 -14.57 -1.97
N VAL A 64 -13.45 -14.25 -2.24
CA VAL A 64 -12.35 -15.23 -2.25
C VAL A 64 -12.16 -15.78 -0.83
N PRO A 65 -12.30 -17.10 -0.60
CA PRO A 65 -12.04 -17.70 0.70
C PRO A 65 -10.61 -17.37 1.16
N THR A 66 -10.48 -16.66 2.28
CA THR A 66 -9.21 -16.13 2.77
C THR A 66 -8.98 -16.59 4.21
N ALA A 67 -7.83 -17.21 4.47
CA ALA A 67 -7.38 -17.56 5.81
C ALA A 67 -6.42 -16.47 6.33
N LEU A 68 -6.59 -16.07 7.59
CA LEU A 68 -5.70 -15.14 8.29
C LEU A 68 -4.99 -15.90 9.43
N PHE A 69 -3.72 -15.59 9.66
CA PHE A 69 -2.84 -16.27 10.62
C PHE A 69 -2.13 -15.27 11.54
#